data_AF-K2FCE6-F1
#
_entry.id   AF-K2FCE6-F1
#
_cell.length_a   1.000
_cell.length_b   1.000
_cell.length_c   1.000
_cell.angle_alpha   90.00
_cell.angle_beta   90.00
_cell.angle_gamma   90.00
#
_symmetry.space_group_name_H-M   'P 1'
#
loop_
_entity.id
_entity.type
_entity.pdbx_description
1 polymer ?
#
loop_
_entity_poly.entity_id
_entity_poly.type
_entity_poly.pdbx_seq_one_letter_code
_entity_poly.pdbx_strand_id
1 'polypeptide(L)'
;MISEIREKDGTTCYLRHFRDWLDFVAMAEKVQSGCDGQDFNGMSCASLSEDDSEWHGTNSLLEAIQIAHQGWPEGRKMIIELSGEISIKELLSHTSRFSCSTDVAGDEPDIDCFLQGIPENMITLQEHISSGYGKVLRFFLNRSASCNIDSSAIIRKGIALVSMIKTMMLLGYTVEVSLTMAARENGLNYEVFIPVLHAGDPINLDTLAFMFIHPAVLRRLFFAVTECESTDIRSRFGFEDEEGYGTPTQPLCAPEDVVLFDWEDGLLSDDSQIIPFVEEILARVGIKVSSA
;
A
#
# COMPACT_ATOMS: atom_id res chain seq x y z
N MET A 1 -3.35 6.54 -20.19
CA MET A 1 -2.35 6.62 -21.27
C MET A 1 -1.04 6.17 -20.69
N ILE A 2 -0.45 5.20 -21.38
CA ILE A 2 0.86 4.61 -21.08
C ILE A 2 1.91 5.70 -20.98
N SER A 3 2.69 5.65 -19.90
CA SER A 3 3.78 6.58 -19.61
C SER A 3 5.09 6.08 -20.21
N GLU A 4 5.31 4.77 -20.15
CA GLU A 4 6.57 4.15 -20.56
C GLU A 4 6.32 2.70 -21.02
N ILE A 5 7.16 2.20 -21.93
CA ILE A 5 7.21 0.79 -22.32
C ILE A 5 8.62 0.28 -22.03
N ARG A 6 8.73 -0.85 -21.32
CA ARG A 6 10.00 -1.49 -20.98
C ARG A 6 10.01 -2.95 -21.42
N GLU A 7 11.20 -3.49 -21.61
CA GLU A 7 11.43 -4.93 -21.77
C GLU A 7 12.05 -5.47 -20.47
N LYS A 8 11.45 -6.50 -19.88
CA LYS A 8 11.95 -7.16 -18.67
C LYS A 8 11.79 -8.67 -18.83
N ASP A 9 12.88 -9.42 -18.69
CA ASP A 9 12.90 -10.89 -18.79
C ASP A 9 12.23 -11.44 -20.06
N GLY A 10 12.36 -10.71 -21.18
CA GLY A 10 11.76 -11.06 -22.48
C GLY A 10 10.26 -10.78 -22.59
N THR A 11 9.70 -10.04 -21.64
CA THR A 11 8.30 -9.60 -21.61
C THR A 11 8.23 -8.08 -21.81
N THR A 12 7.37 -7.64 -22.72
CA THR A 12 7.06 -6.22 -22.90
C THR A 12 6.10 -5.74 -21.80
N CYS A 13 6.55 -4.76 -21.01
CA CYS A 13 5.79 -4.15 -19.93
C CYS A 13 5.33 -2.74 -20.32
N TYR A 14 4.02 -2.50 -20.27
CA TYR A 14 3.39 -1.20 -20.45
C TYR A 14 3.15 -0.59 -19.08
N LEU A 15 3.87 0.50 -18.80
CA LEU A 15 3.86 1.14 -17.49
C LEU A 15 3.07 2.43 -17.55
N ARG A 16 2.20 2.61 -16.57
CA ARG A 16 1.48 3.86 -16.35
C ARG A 16 1.81 4.44 -14.99
N HIS A 17 2.40 5.61 -15.00
CA HIS A 17 2.76 6.35 -13.81
C HIS A 17 1.72 7.42 -13.53
N PHE A 18 1.15 7.37 -12.34
CA PHE A 18 0.32 8.43 -11.79
C PHE A 18 1.17 9.34 -10.91
N ARG A 19 0.81 10.62 -10.86
CA ARG A 19 1.51 11.58 -9.99
C ARG A 19 1.20 11.33 -8.52
N ASP A 20 -0.07 11.04 -8.23
CA ASP A 20 -0.59 10.79 -6.90
C ASP A 20 -1.91 10.00 -7.01
N TRP A 21 -2.54 9.75 -5.86
CA TRP A 21 -3.84 9.10 -5.77
C TRP A 21 -4.97 9.82 -6.51
N LEU A 22 -5.02 11.15 -6.49
CA LEU A 22 -6.11 11.90 -7.11
C LEU A 22 -5.98 11.88 -8.64
N ASP A 23 -4.76 11.86 -9.17
CA ASP A 23 -4.48 11.65 -10.59
C ASP A 23 -4.98 10.27 -11.07
N PHE A 24 -4.90 9.25 -10.21
CA PHE A 24 -5.49 7.93 -10.45
C PHE A 24 -7.03 7.98 -10.43
N VAL A 25 -7.63 8.61 -9.42
CA VAL A 25 -9.09 8.76 -9.28
C VAL A 25 -9.70 9.57 -10.43
N ALA A 26 -8.99 10.59 -10.92
CA ALA A 26 -9.45 11.44 -12.04
C ALA A 26 -9.74 10.65 -13.32
N MET A 27 -9.14 9.46 -13.49
CA MET A 27 -9.46 8.60 -14.62
C MET A 27 -10.82 7.94 -14.48
N ALA A 28 -11.18 7.52 -13.27
CA ALA A 28 -12.52 7.04 -12.99
C ALA A 28 -13.57 8.14 -13.18
N GLU A 29 -13.26 9.38 -12.78
CA GLU A 29 -14.12 10.55 -13.04
C GLU A 29 -14.34 10.80 -14.53
N LYS A 30 -13.29 10.58 -15.34
CA LYS A 30 -13.39 10.70 -16.80
C LYS A 30 -14.34 9.64 -17.38
N VAL A 31 -14.27 8.39 -16.93
CA VAL A 31 -15.22 7.34 -17.33
C VAL A 31 -16.64 7.74 -16.91
N GLN A 32 -16.81 8.08 -15.62
CA GLN A 32 -18.12 8.43 -15.04
C GLN A 32 -18.79 9.64 -15.70
N SER A 33 -18.02 10.62 -16.17
CA SER A 33 -18.56 11.83 -16.81
C SER A 33 -18.75 11.68 -18.32
N GLY A 34 -18.02 10.77 -18.96
CA GLY A 34 -18.07 10.53 -20.40
C GLY A 34 -18.84 9.30 -20.82
N CYS A 35 -19.44 8.56 -19.87
CA CYS A 35 -20.21 7.36 -20.16
C CYS A 35 -21.58 7.67 -20.78
N ASP A 36 -22.05 6.79 -21.64
CA ASP A 36 -23.43 6.72 -22.09
C ASP A 36 -24.01 5.37 -21.65
N GLY A 37 -24.74 5.37 -20.54
CA GLY A 37 -25.12 4.13 -19.86
C GLY A 37 -23.90 3.39 -19.29
N GLN A 38 -23.70 2.14 -19.70
CA GLN A 38 -22.57 1.29 -19.30
C GLN A 38 -21.38 1.38 -20.28
N ASP A 39 -21.50 2.20 -21.33
CA ASP A 39 -20.47 2.32 -22.36
C ASP A 39 -19.61 3.56 -22.15
N PHE A 40 -18.31 3.43 -22.39
CA PHE A 40 -17.38 4.55 -22.48
C PHE A 40 -16.48 4.42 -23.70
N ASN A 41 -16.47 5.48 -24.54
CA ASN A 41 -15.84 5.49 -25.86
C ASN A 41 -16.31 4.35 -26.79
N GLY A 42 -17.59 3.96 -26.68
CA GLY A 42 -18.22 2.95 -27.56
C GLY A 42 -17.87 1.50 -27.22
N MET A 43 -17.40 1.23 -26.01
CA MET A 43 -17.13 -0.10 -25.48
C MET A 43 -17.74 -0.22 -24.07
N SER A 44 -18.32 -1.38 -23.75
CA SER A 44 -18.85 -1.64 -22.41
C SER A 44 -17.75 -1.66 -21.36
N CYS A 45 -18.07 -1.17 -20.17
CA CYS A 45 -17.13 -0.96 -19.08
C CYS A 45 -17.62 -1.62 -17.79
N ALA A 46 -16.91 -2.64 -17.32
CA ALA A 46 -17.20 -3.33 -16.07
C ALA A 46 -17.18 -2.38 -14.86
N SER A 47 -16.35 -1.32 -14.90
CA SER A 47 -16.31 -0.34 -13.81
C SER A 47 -17.65 0.35 -13.55
N LEU A 48 -18.52 0.44 -14.56
CA LEU A 48 -19.85 1.07 -14.53
C LEU A 48 -20.98 0.08 -14.16
N SER A 49 -20.69 -1.21 -14.02
CA SER A 49 -21.71 -2.20 -13.65
C SER A 49 -22.28 -1.92 -12.25
N GLU A 50 -23.59 -2.09 -12.10
CA GLU A 50 -24.32 -1.92 -10.83
C GLU A 50 -24.94 -3.25 -10.34
N ASP A 51 -24.64 -4.37 -11.02
CA ASP A 51 -25.35 -5.63 -10.81
C ASP A 51 -24.92 -6.41 -9.55
N ASP A 52 -23.67 -6.21 -9.08
CA ASP A 52 -23.10 -6.96 -7.95
C ASP A 52 -22.36 -6.04 -6.96
N SER A 53 -23.13 -5.32 -6.13
CA SER A 53 -22.54 -4.39 -5.15
C SER A 53 -21.70 -5.08 -4.07
N GLU A 54 -21.93 -6.36 -3.78
CA GLU A 54 -21.16 -7.14 -2.81
C GLU A 54 -19.76 -7.47 -3.35
N TRP A 55 -19.66 -7.84 -4.63
CA TRP A 55 -18.40 -8.04 -5.30
C TRP A 55 -17.64 -6.73 -5.46
N HIS A 56 -18.28 -5.66 -5.94
CA HIS A 56 -17.56 -4.38 -6.10
C HIS A 56 -17.24 -3.69 -4.77
N GLY A 57 -18.04 -3.93 -3.73
CA GLY A 57 -18.00 -3.22 -2.44
C GLY A 57 -18.69 -1.85 -2.47
N THR A 58 -19.13 -1.37 -3.64
CA THR A 58 -19.98 -0.17 -3.79
C THR A 58 -21.05 -0.44 -4.83
N ASN A 59 -22.15 0.31 -4.78
CA ASN A 59 -23.26 0.17 -5.72
C ASN A 59 -22.93 0.76 -7.10
N SER A 60 -22.10 1.81 -7.16
CA SER A 60 -21.73 2.45 -8.43
C SER A 60 -20.27 2.92 -8.46
N LEU A 61 -19.79 3.27 -9.65
CA LEU A 61 -18.49 3.94 -9.86
C LEU A 61 -18.46 5.32 -9.17
N LEU A 62 -19.56 6.06 -9.25
CA LEU A 62 -19.69 7.37 -8.60
C LEU A 62 -19.52 7.27 -7.07
N GLU A 63 -20.13 6.26 -6.44
CA GLU A 63 -19.96 6.01 -5.00
C GLU A 63 -18.48 5.74 -4.66
N ALA A 64 -17.80 4.90 -5.46
CA ALA A 64 -16.38 4.62 -5.27
C ALA A 64 -15.51 5.88 -5.40
N ILE A 65 -15.81 6.76 -6.37
CA ILE A 65 -15.12 8.05 -6.55
C ILE A 65 -15.35 8.95 -5.34
N GLN A 66 -16.58 9.03 -4.83
CA GLN A 66 -16.90 9.87 -3.67
C GLN A 66 -16.11 9.42 -2.43
N ILE A 67 -16.06 8.11 -2.16
CA ILE A 67 -15.28 7.56 -1.06
C ILE A 67 -13.77 7.80 -1.28
N ALA A 68 -13.29 7.72 -2.53
CA ALA A 68 -11.89 7.98 -2.86
C ALA A 68 -11.42 9.41 -2.47
N HIS A 69 -12.31 10.39 -2.57
CA HIS A 69 -12.05 11.79 -2.17
C HIS A 69 -12.26 12.04 -0.68
N GLN A 70 -13.33 11.48 -0.12
CA GLN A 70 -13.76 11.78 1.25
C GLN A 70 -13.04 10.90 2.30
N GLY A 71 -12.50 9.77 1.87
CA GLY A 71 -12.00 8.71 2.74
C GLY A 71 -13.11 7.75 3.19
N TRP A 72 -12.71 6.63 3.78
CA TRP A 72 -13.59 5.55 4.23
C TRP A 72 -13.52 5.33 5.75
N PRO A 73 -14.39 5.98 6.54
CA PRO A 73 -14.37 5.91 8.00
C PRO A 73 -14.59 4.51 8.58
N GLU A 74 -15.35 3.65 7.89
CA GLU A 74 -15.59 2.27 8.29
C GLU A 74 -14.30 1.46 8.21
N GLY A 75 -13.52 1.63 7.15
CA GLY A 75 -12.22 0.98 7.01
C GLY A 75 -11.23 1.44 8.09
N ARG A 76 -11.26 2.72 8.50
CA ARG A 76 -10.48 3.19 9.65
C ARG A 76 -10.86 2.47 10.94
N LYS A 77 -12.15 2.22 11.19
CA LYS A 77 -12.60 1.48 12.40
C LYS A 77 -12.00 0.07 12.42
N MET A 78 -12.06 -0.64 11.29
CA MET A 78 -11.46 -1.98 11.15
C MET A 78 -9.97 -1.98 11.50
N ILE A 79 -9.21 -0.98 11.01
CA ILE A 79 -7.78 -0.83 11.32
C ILE A 79 -7.56 -0.58 12.82
N ILE A 80 -8.38 0.29 13.44
CA ILE A 80 -8.23 0.64 14.87
C ILE A 80 -8.51 -0.55 15.77
N GLU A 81 -9.59 -1.30 15.49
CA GLU A 81 -9.96 -2.50 16.23
C GLU A 81 -8.79 -3.50 16.24
N LEU A 82 -8.23 -3.78 15.06
CA LEU A 82 -7.11 -4.72 14.94
C LEU A 82 -5.79 -4.19 15.53
N SER A 83 -5.50 -2.89 15.37
CA SER A 83 -4.31 -2.26 15.96
C SER A 83 -4.33 -2.28 17.48
N GLY A 84 -5.51 -2.32 18.10
CA GLY A 84 -5.65 -2.44 19.55
C GLY A 84 -5.25 -3.81 20.08
N GLU A 85 -5.33 -4.85 19.24
CA GLU A 85 -4.94 -6.22 19.56
C GLU A 85 -3.44 -6.45 19.38
N ILE A 86 -2.79 -5.71 18.48
CA ILE A 86 -1.34 -5.71 18.33
C ILE A 86 -0.73 -5.02 19.55
N SER A 87 0.00 -5.77 20.37
CA SER A 87 0.67 -5.27 21.59
C SER A 87 1.84 -4.33 21.25
N ILE A 88 1.52 -3.08 20.91
CA ILE A 88 2.51 -2.05 20.56
C ILE A 88 3.51 -1.82 21.70
N LYS A 89 3.12 -2.04 22.96
CA LYS A 89 4.03 -1.92 24.12
C LYS A 89 5.17 -2.94 24.09
N GLU A 90 4.92 -4.16 23.64
CA GLU A 90 5.95 -5.20 23.51
C GLU A 90 6.84 -4.98 22.27
N LEU A 91 6.31 -4.33 21.25
CA LEU A 91 7.08 -3.89 20.07
C LEU A 91 8.02 -2.73 20.40
N LEU A 92 7.58 -1.76 21.21
CA LEU A 92 8.36 -0.58 21.58
C LEU A 92 9.57 -0.90 22.46
N SER A 93 9.49 -1.92 23.32
CA SER A 93 10.61 -2.34 24.19
C SER A 93 11.82 -2.90 23.42
N HIS A 94 11.64 -3.23 22.13
CA HIS A 94 12.70 -3.75 21.26
C HIS A 94 13.25 -2.71 20.28
N THR A 95 12.69 -1.49 20.27
CA THR A 95 13.12 -0.37 19.43
C THR A 95 13.80 0.76 20.21
N SER A 96 14.00 0.60 21.52
CA SER A 96 14.77 1.57 22.30
C SER A 96 16.19 1.64 21.77
N ARG A 97 16.55 2.83 21.29
CA ARG A 97 17.92 3.19 21.01
C ARG A 97 18.38 4.12 22.12
N PHE A 98 19.53 3.79 22.68
CA PHE A 98 20.20 4.70 23.59
C PHE A 98 20.80 5.84 22.78
N SER A 99 20.56 7.08 23.19
CA SER A 99 21.44 8.16 22.79
C SER A 99 22.36 8.48 23.97
N CYS A 100 23.60 8.82 23.63
CA CYS A 100 24.60 9.23 24.59
C CYS A 100 24.62 10.76 24.60
N SER A 101 24.41 11.35 25.76
CA SER A 101 24.74 12.77 26.00
C SER A 101 25.89 12.85 27.00
N THR A 102 26.72 13.87 26.85
CA THR A 102 27.84 14.15 27.77
C THR A 102 27.47 15.28 28.71
N ASP A 103 27.70 15.08 30.01
CA ASP A 103 27.50 16.08 31.07
C ASP A 103 28.58 15.88 32.16
N VAL A 104 28.57 16.71 33.20
CA VAL A 104 29.51 16.63 34.33
C VAL A 104 29.23 15.42 35.24
N ALA A 105 28.03 14.85 35.15
CA ALA A 105 27.61 13.64 35.86
C ALA A 105 26.81 12.73 34.91
N GLY A 106 26.92 11.42 35.07
CA GLY A 106 26.30 10.45 34.17
C GLY A 106 26.55 9.00 34.61
N ASP A 107 26.26 8.06 33.72
CA ASP A 107 26.30 6.63 33.98
C ASP A 107 27.71 6.05 33.82
N GLU A 108 28.47 6.51 32.82
CA GLU A 108 29.82 6.02 32.54
C GLU A 108 30.78 7.16 32.12
N PRO A 109 32.08 7.09 32.46
CA PRO A 109 33.04 8.11 32.06
C PRO A 109 33.54 7.91 30.62
N ASP A 110 33.57 8.99 29.84
CA ASP A 110 34.38 9.10 28.62
C ASP A 110 35.84 9.35 29.02
N ILE A 111 36.67 8.32 28.86
CA ILE A 111 38.08 8.33 29.28
C ILE A 111 38.88 9.41 28.54
N ASP A 112 38.61 9.61 27.25
CA ASP A 112 39.37 10.56 26.43
C ASP A 112 39.05 12.01 26.83
N CYS A 113 37.78 12.33 27.05
CA CYS A 113 37.35 13.65 27.53
C CYS A 113 37.86 13.92 28.95
N PHE A 114 37.85 12.91 29.83
CA PHE A 114 38.38 13.03 31.19
C PHE A 114 39.89 13.34 31.19
N LEU A 115 40.67 12.62 30.39
CA LEU A 115 42.13 12.83 30.28
C LEU A 115 42.48 14.21 29.70
N GLN A 116 41.59 14.79 28.89
CA GLN A 116 41.74 16.15 28.34
C GLN A 116 41.28 17.24 29.31
N GLY A 117 40.71 16.88 30.47
CA GLY A 117 40.23 17.83 31.47
C GLY A 117 38.93 18.54 31.07
N ILE A 118 38.15 17.96 30.15
CA ILE A 118 36.83 18.47 29.77
C ILE A 118 35.86 18.15 30.92
N PRO A 119 35.13 19.14 31.48
CA PRO A 119 34.18 18.91 32.56
C PRO A 119 33.03 17.97 32.19
N GLU A 120 32.51 18.06 30.97
CA GLU A 120 31.45 17.22 30.41
C GLU A 120 32.01 15.86 29.95
N ASN A 121 32.58 15.09 30.88
CA ASN A 121 33.24 13.80 30.60
C ASN A 121 32.42 12.59 31.04
N MET A 122 31.19 12.77 31.52
CA MET A 122 30.32 11.67 31.92
C MET A 122 29.24 11.47 30.85
N ILE A 123 29.18 10.27 30.30
CA ILE A 123 28.16 9.84 29.36
C ILE A 123 26.92 9.42 30.16
N THR A 124 25.77 10.00 29.80
CA THR A 124 24.45 9.52 30.25
C THR A 124 23.80 8.76 29.10
N LEU A 125 23.40 7.51 29.37
CA LEU A 125 22.63 6.69 28.45
C LEU A 125 21.16 7.01 28.65
N GLN A 126 20.63 7.87 27.79
CA GLN A 126 19.21 8.15 27.82
C GLN A 126 18.49 7.20 26.85
N GLU A 127 17.55 6.44 27.39
CA GLU A 127 16.65 5.63 26.57
C GLU A 127 15.65 6.55 25.90
N HIS A 128 15.66 6.57 24.56
CA HIS A 128 14.65 7.26 23.79
C HIS A 128 14.06 6.34 22.73
N ILE A 129 12.78 6.55 22.46
CA ILE A 129 12.22 6.19 21.15
C ILE A 129 12.79 7.20 20.16
N SER A 130 14.01 6.96 19.67
CA SER A 130 14.57 7.78 18.61
C SER A 130 13.77 7.51 17.34
N SER A 131 13.06 8.50 16.81
CA SER A 131 12.66 8.46 15.41
C SER A 131 13.95 8.40 14.60
N GLY A 132 14.29 7.24 14.05
CA GLY A 132 15.48 7.08 13.24
C GLY A 132 15.31 7.88 11.96
N TYR A 133 15.66 9.17 11.98
CA TYR A 133 15.96 9.93 10.78
C TYR A 133 17.16 9.22 10.12
N GLY A 134 16.90 8.32 9.18
CA GLY A 134 17.96 7.61 8.48
C GLY A 134 17.51 6.58 7.46
N LYS A 135 16.54 5.71 7.77
CA LYS A 135 16.09 4.67 6.84
C LYS A 135 14.62 4.84 6.51
N VAL A 136 14.34 5.29 5.29
CA VAL A 136 13.01 5.27 4.69
C VAL A 136 12.70 3.85 4.27
N LEU A 137 11.66 3.25 4.83
CA LEU A 137 11.13 1.96 4.37
C LEU A 137 10.21 2.24 3.20
N ARG A 138 10.59 1.76 2.01
CA ARG A 138 9.81 1.92 0.78
C ARG A 138 9.03 0.65 0.50
N PHE A 139 7.72 0.75 0.47
CA PHE A 139 6.82 -0.35 0.17
C PHE A 139 6.20 -0.19 -1.20
N PHE A 140 6.18 -1.30 -1.93
CA PHE A 140 5.47 -1.42 -3.20
C PHE A 140 4.41 -2.49 -3.03
N LEU A 141 3.15 -2.09 -2.96
CA LEU A 141 2.05 -2.96 -2.55
C LEU A 141 1.20 -3.30 -3.77
N ASN A 142 1.22 -4.57 -4.20
CA ASN A 142 0.40 -5.03 -5.30
C ASN A 142 -1.02 -5.36 -4.83
N ARG A 143 -2.02 -4.82 -5.53
CA ARG A 143 -3.45 -5.09 -5.30
C ARG A 143 -4.12 -5.93 -6.37
N SER A 144 -3.38 -6.43 -7.35
CA SER A 144 -3.96 -7.31 -8.37
C SER A 144 -4.46 -8.61 -7.76
N ALA A 145 -5.75 -8.89 -7.91
CA ALA A 145 -6.37 -10.13 -7.47
C ALA A 145 -7.22 -10.71 -8.60
N SER A 146 -7.39 -12.04 -8.60
CA SER A 146 -8.31 -12.69 -9.55
C SER A 146 -9.75 -12.30 -9.24
N CYS A 147 -10.60 -12.23 -10.26
CA CYS A 147 -12.03 -11.98 -10.11
C CYS A 147 -12.73 -12.97 -9.16
N ASN A 148 -12.20 -14.20 -9.06
CA ASN A 148 -12.70 -15.28 -8.20
C ASN A 148 -12.35 -15.12 -6.72
N ILE A 149 -11.55 -14.12 -6.33
CA ILE A 149 -11.19 -13.88 -4.93
C ILE A 149 -12.28 -13.08 -4.24
N ASP A 150 -12.80 -13.56 -3.12
CA ASP A 150 -13.88 -12.86 -2.40
C ASP A 150 -13.46 -11.49 -1.88
N SER A 151 -14.43 -10.56 -1.83
CA SER A 151 -14.26 -9.22 -1.24
C SER A 151 -13.70 -9.28 0.18
N SER A 152 -14.08 -10.28 0.97
CA SER A 152 -13.62 -10.46 2.35
C SER A 152 -12.11 -10.74 2.42
N ALA A 153 -11.56 -11.57 1.51
CA ALA A 153 -10.13 -11.82 1.44
C ALA A 153 -9.34 -10.56 1.06
N ILE A 154 -9.88 -9.75 0.13
CA ILE A 154 -9.36 -8.43 -0.22
C ILE A 154 -9.28 -7.53 1.02
N ILE A 155 -10.37 -7.46 1.78
CA ILE A 155 -10.47 -6.65 3.00
C ILE A 155 -9.45 -7.11 4.05
N ARG A 156 -9.39 -8.40 4.39
CA ARG A 156 -8.47 -8.92 5.42
C ARG A 156 -7.01 -8.60 5.11
N LYS A 157 -6.60 -8.84 3.86
CA LYS A 157 -5.23 -8.57 3.43
C LYS A 157 -4.92 -7.07 3.46
N GLY A 158 -5.84 -6.24 2.99
CA GLY A 158 -5.73 -4.79 3.10
C GLY A 158 -5.58 -4.32 4.55
N ILE A 159 -6.39 -4.86 5.47
CA ILE A 159 -6.32 -4.53 6.90
C ILE A 159 -4.92 -4.86 7.43
N ALA A 160 -4.37 -6.03 7.09
CA ALA A 160 -3.04 -6.43 7.53
C ALA A 160 -1.96 -5.46 7.03
N LEU A 161 -1.95 -5.12 5.74
CA LEU A 161 -0.98 -4.22 5.13
C LEU A 161 -1.04 -2.80 5.76
N VAL A 162 -2.23 -2.26 5.96
CA VAL A 162 -2.39 -0.93 6.57
C VAL A 162 -2.01 -0.95 8.05
N SER A 163 -2.34 -2.03 8.77
CA SER A 163 -1.96 -2.20 10.18
C SER A 163 -0.44 -2.33 10.34
N MET A 164 0.23 -2.99 9.40
CA MET A 164 1.69 -3.03 9.31
C MET A 164 2.27 -1.62 9.11
N ILE A 165 1.82 -0.87 8.09
CA ILE A 165 2.29 0.50 7.84
C ILE A 165 2.14 1.36 9.09
N LYS A 166 0.96 1.33 9.71
CA LYS A 166 0.66 2.09 10.93
C LYS A 166 1.57 1.68 12.08
N THR A 167 1.78 0.38 12.29
CA THR A 167 2.68 -0.14 13.33
C THR A 167 4.12 0.33 13.13
N MET A 168 4.64 0.30 11.91
CA MET A 168 5.98 0.79 11.60
C MET A 168 6.12 2.29 11.86
N MET A 169 5.11 3.08 11.50
CA MET A 169 5.13 4.53 11.77
C MET A 169 5.05 4.82 13.27
N LEU A 170 4.28 4.04 14.04
CA LEU A 170 4.25 4.13 15.51
C LEU A 170 5.59 3.77 16.16
N LEU A 171 6.34 2.83 15.55
CA LEU A 171 7.70 2.49 15.94
C LEU A 171 8.75 3.56 15.54
N GLY A 172 8.33 4.64 14.89
CA GLY A 172 9.20 5.76 14.52
C GLY A 172 9.95 5.58 13.19
N TYR A 173 9.54 4.63 12.35
CA TYR A 173 10.07 4.50 10.98
C TYR A 173 9.43 5.53 10.04
N THR A 174 10.24 6.11 9.16
CA THR A 174 9.72 6.83 7.99
C THR A 174 9.32 5.83 6.93
N VAL A 175 8.08 5.91 6.46
CA VAL A 175 7.51 4.95 5.51
C VAL A 175 7.08 5.68 4.24
N GLU A 176 7.44 5.12 3.09
CA GLU A 176 6.93 5.50 1.78
C GLU A 176 6.13 4.33 1.21
N VAL A 177 4.99 4.61 0.61
CA VAL A 177 4.11 3.58 0.04
C VAL A 177 3.70 3.98 -1.36
N SER A 178 3.90 3.05 -2.28
CA SER A 178 3.34 3.11 -3.63
C SER A 178 2.44 1.89 -3.84
N LEU A 179 1.25 2.16 -4.37
CA LEU A 179 0.29 1.16 -4.78
C LEU A 179 0.60 0.75 -6.23
N THR A 180 0.50 -0.54 -6.51
CA THR A 180 0.57 -1.08 -7.87
C THR A 180 -0.52 -2.09 -8.13
N MET A 181 -0.89 -2.19 -9.39
CA MET A 181 -1.74 -3.26 -9.92
C MET A 181 -1.13 -3.65 -11.28
N ALA A 182 -0.92 -4.95 -11.45
CA ALA A 182 -0.38 -5.56 -12.65
C ALA A 182 -1.33 -6.61 -13.24
N ALA A 183 -1.46 -6.60 -14.57
CA ALA A 183 -2.22 -7.58 -15.34
C ALA A 183 -1.38 -8.07 -16.52
N ARG A 184 -1.41 -9.38 -16.76
CA ARG A 184 -0.72 -10.03 -17.87
C ARG A 184 -1.74 -10.60 -18.84
N GLU A 185 -1.50 -10.40 -20.12
CA GLU A 185 -2.32 -10.95 -21.20
C GLU A 185 -1.45 -11.19 -22.44
N ASN A 186 -1.62 -12.33 -23.12
CA ASN A 186 -0.90 -12.66 -24.36
C ASN A 186 0.64 -12.46 -24.32
N GLY A 187 1.28 -12.72 -23.17
CA GLY A 187 2.72 -12.52 -23.00
C GLY A 187 3.16 -11.06 -22.89
N LEU A 188 2.21 -10.13 -22.76
CA LEU A 188 2.40 -8.73 -22.45
C LEU A 188 2.02 -8.47 -21.00
N ASN A 189 2.60 -7.43 -20.41
CA ASN A 189 2.34 -7.06 -19.03
C ASN A 189 1.96 -5.58 -18.94
N TYR A 190 0.95 -5.26 -18.14
CA TYR A 190 0.46 -3.90 -17.90
C TYR A 190 0.57 -3.62 -16.40
N GLU A 191 1.20 -2.50 -16.03
CA GLU A 191 1.41 -2.12 -14.63
C GLU A 191 1.05 -0.65 -14.41
N VAL A 192 0.39 -0.36 -13.29
CA VAL A 192 0.17 1.01 -12.80
C VAL A 192 0.99 1.29 -11.56
N PHE A 193 1.51 2.51 -11.46
CA PHE A 193 2.30 2.98 -10.32
C PHE A 193 1.63 4.20 -9.74
N ILE A 194 1.22 4.12 -8.48
CA ILE A 194 0.47 5.18 -7.81
C ILE A 194 1.17 5.50 -6.48
N PRO A 195 1.92 6.60 -6.39
CA PRO A 195 2.42 7.09 -5.11
C PRO A 195 1.25 7.47 -4.21
N VAL A 196 1.24 6.98 -2.96
CA VAL A 196 0.12 7.21 -2.03
C VAL A 196 0.54 7.71 -0.65
N LEU A 197 1.79 7.47 -0.24
CA LEU A 197 2.35 8.02 1.00
C LEU A 197 3.81 8.36 0.78
N HIS A 198 4.19 9.62 0.98
CA HIS A 198 5.59 10.06 0.96
C HIS A 198 6.17 10.20 2.37
N ALA A 199 7.50 10.19 2.45
CA ALA A 199 8.22 10.41 3.69
C ALA A 199 7.84 11.76 4.32
N GLY A 200 7.23 11.72 5.50
CA GLY A 200 6.84 12.92 6.27
C GLY A 200 5.39 13.37 6.04
N ASP A 201 4.65 12.72 5.15
CA ASP A 201 3.23 13.01 4.98
C ASP A 201 2.42 12.64 6.22
N PRO A 202 1.40 13.45 6.61
CA PRO A 202 0.45 13.04 7.62
C PRO A 202 -0.40 11.87 7.10
N ILE A 203 -0.57 10.83 7.90
CA ILE A 203 -1.43 9.70 7.52
C ILE A 203 -2.90 10.11 7.62
N ASN A 204 -3.62 10.10 6.50
CA ASN A 204 -5.08 10.02 6.52
C ASN A 204 -5.52 8.55 6.47
N LEU A 205 -5.85 7.98 7.63
CA LEU A 205 -6.27 6.58 7.72
C LEU A 205 -7.57 6.29 6.96
N ASP A 206 -8.47 7.27 6.81
CA ASP A 206 -9.71 7.07 6.07
C ASP A 206 -9.41 6.86 4.57
N THR A 207 -8.51 7.67 4.00
CA THR A 207 -8.08 7.52 2.60
C THR A 207 -7.23 6.27 2.41
N LEU A 208 -6.27 6.01 3.32
CA LEU A 208 -5.40 4.85 3.24
C LEU A 208 -6.19 3.53 3.37
N ALA A 209 -7.21 3.51 4.23
CA ALA A 209 -8.13 2.39 4.35
C ALA A 209 -8.83 2.12 3.02
N PHE A 210 -9.38 3.15 2.37
CA PHE A 210 -10.01 2.96 1.08
C PHE A 210 -9.03 2.41 0.02
N MET A 211 -7.85 3.03 -0.11
CA MET A 211 -6.81 2.66 -1.08
C MET A 211 -6.38 1.19 -1.00
N PHE A 212 -6.34 0.60 0.21
CA PHE A 212 -5.76 -0.73 0.43
C PHE A 212 -6.76 -1.82 0.84
N ILE A 213 -7.87 -1.46 1.48
CA ILE A 213 -8.83 -2.42 2.04
C ILE A 213 -10.03 -2.60 1.10
N HIS A 214 -10.51 -1.51 0.52
CA HIS A 214 -11.80 -1.54 -0.18
C HIS A 214 -11.69 -2.24 -1.55
N PRO A 215 -12.57 -3.20 -1.90
CA PRO A 215 -12.53 -3.91 -3.19
C PRO A 215 -12.72 -3.00 -4.41
N ALA A 216 -13.52 -1.94 -4.28
CA ALA A 216 -13.79 -0.99 -5.37
C ALA A 216 -12.55 -0.32 -5.97
N VAL A 217 -11.43 -0.25 -5.24
CA VAL A 217 -10.18 0.29 -5.81
C VAL A 217 -9.70 -0.57 -6.98
N LEU A 218 -9.72 -1.90 -6.82
CA LEU A 218 -9.38 -2.83 -7.89
C LEU A 218 -10.54 -2.94 -8.89
N ARG A 219 -11.75 -3.24 -8.40
CA ARG A 219 -12.87 -3.66 -9.24
C ARG A 219 -13.59 -2.53 -9.97
N ARG A 220 -13.38 -1.28 -9.54
CA ARG A 220 -13.99 -0.11 -10.19
C ARG A 220 -12.94 0.88 -10.64
N LEU A 221 -12.11 1.39 -9.73
CA LEU A 221 -11.18 2.47 -10.08
C LEU A 221 -10.08 2.01 -11.04
N PHE A 222 -9.47 0.85 -10.79
CA PHE A 222 -8.46 0.30 -11.69
C PHE A 222 -9.07 -0.13 -13.03
N PHE A 223 -10.24 -0.75 -13.03
CA PHE A 223 -10.96 -1.06 -14.27
C PHE A 223 -11.24 0.22 -15.09
N ALA A 224 -11.75 1.28 -14.46
CA ALA A 224 -11.95 2.56 -15.13
C ALA A 224 -10.66 3.19 -15.67
N VAL A 225 -9.54 3.00 -14.97
CA VAL A 225 -8.21 3.41 -15.44
C VAL A 225 -7.82 2.67 -16.72
N THR A 226 -8.04 1.36 -16.78
CA THR A 226 -7.74 0.52 -17.95
C THR A 226 -8.68 0.80 -19.13
N GLU A 227 -9.96 1.09 -18.86
CA GLU A 227 -10.97 1.46 -19.87
C GLU A 227 -10.69 2.83 -20.50
N CYS A 228 -9.94 3.67 -19.80
CA CYS A 228 -9.42 4.94 -20.31
C CYS A 228 -8.18 4.81 -21.19
N GLU A 229 -7.61 3.62 -21.34
CA GLU A 229 -6.50 3.42 -22.27
C GLU A 229 -6.94 3.53 -23.73
N SER A 230 -5.96 3.71 -24.61
CA SER A 230 -6.22 3.72 -26.06
C SER A 230 -6.81 2.38 -26.50
N THR A 231 -7.62 2.40 -27.57
CA THR A 231 -8.25 1.19 -28.13
C THR A 231 -7.25 0.06 -28.44
N ASP A 232 -6.03 0.38 -28.89
CA ASP A 232 -4.98 -0.63 -29.13
C ASP A 232 -4.56 -1.35 -27.84
N ILE A 233 -4.41 -0.62 -26.73
CA ILE A 233 -4.07 -1.21 -25.42
C ILE A 233 -5.26 -2.00 -24.87
N ARG A 234 -6.49 -1.45 -24.94
CA ARG A 234 -7.69 -2.16 -24.47
C ARG A 234 -7.86 -3.49 -25.18
N SER A 235 -7.70 -3.52 -26.50
CA SER A 235 -7.80 -4.73 -27.31
C SER A 235 -6.69 -5.75 -27.01
N ARG A 236 -5.46 -5.32 -26.71
CA ARG A 236 -4.36 -6.24 -26.38
C ARG A 236 -4.53 -6.96 -25.05
N PHE A 237 -5.15 -6.27 -24.08
CA PHE A 237 -5.28 -6.74 -22.70
C PHE A 237 -6.70 -7.17 -22.31
N GLY A 238 -7.69 -7.04 -23.21
CA GLY A 238 -9.07 -7.38 -22.91
C GLY A 238 -9.72 -6.47 -21.87
N PHE A 239 -9.43 -5.16 -21.90
CA PHE A 239 -9.98 -4.17 -20.96
C PHE A 239 -11.39 -3.72 -21.38
N GLU A 240 -12.32 -4.67 -21.39
CA GLU A 240 -13.71 -4.57 -21.83
C GLU A 240 -14.57 -5.54 -20.97
N ASP A 241 -15.84 -5.21 -20.77
CA ASP A 241 -16.78 -5.85 -19.81
C ASP A 241 -17.00 -7.38 -20.02
N GLU A 242 -16.48 -7.96 -21.11
CA GLU A 242 -16.61 -9.39 -21.43
C GLU A 242 -15.26 -10.13 -21.59
N GLU A 243 -14.13 -9.43 -21.56
CA GLU A 243 -12.80 -9.97 -21.91
C GLU A 243 -11.89 -10.19 -20.68
N GLY A 244 -12.39 -9.89 -19.47
CA GLY A 244 -11.81 -10.34 -18.21
C GLY A 244 -10.66 -9.53 -17.63
N TYR A 245 -10.25 -8.41 -18.26
CA TYR A 245 -9.26 -7.45 -17.76
C TYR A 245 -7.86 -8.04 -17.46
N GLY A 246 -7.52 -9.13 -18.16
CA GLY A 246 -6.25 -9.83 -18.04
C GLY A 246 -6.10 -10.69 -16.77
N THR A 247 -4.97 -11.36 -16.65
CA THR A 247 -4.65 -12.22 -15.50
C THR A 247 -3.81 -11.45 -14.47
N PRO A 248 -4.17 -11.43 -13.18
CA PRO A 248 -3.35 -10.78 -12.15
C PRO A 248 -1.94 -11.39 -12.13
N THR A 249 -0.93 -10.55 -11.93
CA THR A 249 0.47 -11.00 -11.85
C THR A 249 1.28 -10.13 -10.91
N GLN A 250 2.49 -10.59 -10.56
CA GLN A 250 3.48 -9.78 -9.85
C GLN A 250 4.00 -8.67 -10.77
N PRO A 251 4.23 -7.45 -10.26
CA PRO A 251 4.85 -6.39 -11.05
C PRO A 251 6.29 -6.78 -11.42
N LEU A 252 6.60 -6.80 -12.71
CA LEU A 252 7.93 -7.05 -13.26
C LEU A 252 8.84 -5.81 -13.17
N CYS A 253 8.26 -4.62 -13.16
CA CYS A 253 8.98 -3.35 -13.18
C CYS A 253 8.97 -2.61 -11.83
N ALA A 254 8.78 -3.33 -10.72
CA ALA A 254 8.96 -2.78 -9.39
C ALA A 254 10.37 -2.17 -9.22
N PRO A 255 10.54 -1.02 -8.54
CA PRO A 255 11.86 -0.47 -8.26
C PRO A 255 12.70 -1.42 -7.40
N GLU A 256 14.03 -1.41 -7.55
CA GLU A 256 14.91 -2.39 -6.88
C GLU A 256 15.06 -2.19 -5.37
N ASP A 257 14.79 -0.99 -4.86
CA ASP A 257 15.02 -0.58 -3.48
C ASP A 257 13.75 -0.59 -2.62
N VAL A 258 12.71 -1.31 -3.06
CA VAL A 258 11.43 -1.43 -2.36
C VAL A 258 11.24 -2.83 -1.77
N VAL A 259 10.48 -2.90 -0.70
CA VAL A 259 9.90 -4.16 -0.23
C VAL A 259 8.57 -4.35 -0.98
N LEU A 260 8.56 -5.31 -1.90
CA LEU A 260 7.36 -5.72 -2.63
C LEU A 260 6.52 -6.65 -1.74
N PHE A 261 5.25 -6.33 -1.59
CA PHE A 261 4.25 -7.26 -1.09
C PHE A 261 3.26 -7.56 -2.20
N ASP A 262 3.18 -8.83 -2.57
CA ASP A 262 2.32 -9.28 -3.64
C ASP A 262 0.99 -9.84 -3.11
N TRP A 263 -0.03 -9.88 -3.97
CA TRP A 263 -1.28 -10.54 -3.65
C TRP A 263 -1.11 -12.06 -3.42
N GLU A 264 -0.13 -12.70 -4.05
CA GLU A 264 0.23 -14.10 -3.82
C GLU A 264 0.92 -14.36 -2.48
N ASP A 265 1.44 -13.33 -1.79
CA ASP A 265 1.95 -13.46 -0.42
C ASP A 265 0.78 -13.71 0.56
N GLY A 266 0.30 -14.95 0.66
CA GLY A 266 -0.68 -15.37 1.68
C GLY A 266 -2.08 -14.80 1.49
N LEU A 267 -2.98 -15.59 0.90
CA LEU A 267 -4.42 -15.34 0.97
C LEU A 267 -4.91 -15.58 2.40
N LEU A 268 -5.55 -14.58 2.99
CA LEU A 268 -6.13 -14.67 4.34
C LEU A 268 -7.57 -15.14 4.25
N SER A 269 -7.80 -16.38 4.64
CA SER A 269 -9.11 -17.03 4.64
C SER A 269 -9.95 -16.66 5.87
N ASP A 270 -9.30 -16.29 6.98
CA ASP A 270 -9.94 -16.00 8.26
C ASP A 270 -9.27 -14.81 8.98
N ASP A 271 -10.04 -14.09 9.80
CA ASP A 271 -9.59 -12.89 10.53
C ASP A 271 -8.48 -13.22 11.54
N SER A 272 -8.46 -14.43 12.10
CA SER A 272 -7.40 -14.94 12.99
C SER A 272 -6.01 -14.99 12.33
N GLN A 273 -5.95 -14.96 11.00
CA GLN A 273 -4.69 -14.97 10.25
C GLN A 273 -4.09 -13.57 10.05
N ILE A 274 -4.85 -12.50 10.32
CA ILE A 274 -4.41 -11.13 10.08
C ILE A 274 -3.20 -10.78 10.96
N ILE A 275 -3.29 -11.00 12.29
CA ILE A 275 -2.19 -10.67 13.21
C ILE A 275 -0.93 -11.48 12.89
N PRO A 276 -0.98 -12.83 12.75
CA PRO A 276 0.19 -13.61 12.34
C PRO A 276 0.83 -13.13 11.05
N PHE A 277 0.03 -12.71 10.07
CA PHE A 277 0.54 -12.17 8.82
C PHE A 277 1.23 -10.81 9.01
N VAL A 278 0.68 -9.92 9.84
CA VAL A 278 1.36 -8.66 10.22
C VAL A 278 2.70 -8.94 10.89
N GLU A 279 2.76 -9.89 11.82
CA GLU A 279 3.99 -10.27 12.51
C GLU A 279 5.03 -10.85 11.55
N GLU A 280 4.62 -11.70 10.61
CA GLU A 280 5.49 -12.24 9.56
C GLU A 280 6.10 -11.10 8.73
N ILE A 281 5.27 -10.14 8.33
CA ILE A 281 5.75 -9.01 7.54
C ILE A 281 6.74 -8.13 8.33
N LEU A 282 6.43 -7.82 9.59
CA LEU A 282 7.33 -7.08 10.47
C LEU A 282 8.68 -7.80 10.60
N ALA A 283 8.65 -9.13 10.73
CA ALA A 283 9.86 -9.95 10.77
C ALA A 283 10.67 -9.90 9.46
N ARG A 284 10.01 -9.90 8.28
CA ARG A 284 10.67 -9.78 6.97
C ARG A 284 11.48 -8.48 6.84
N VAL A 285 11.03 -7.40 7.46
CA VAL A 285 11.77 -6.11 7.46
C VAL A 285 12.76 -5.97 8.63
N GLY A 286 12.92 -7.02 9.44
CA GLY A 286 13.85 -7.08 10.56
C GLY A 286 13.31 -6.54 11.89
N ILE A 287 12.01 -6.34 12.02
CA ILE A 287 11.35 -5.93 13.28
C ILE A 287 10.91 -7.21 14.00
N LYS A 288 11.51 -7.47 15.17
CA LYS A 288 11.13 -8.64 15.99
C LYS A 288 9.85 -8.33 16.76
N VAL A 289 8.82 -9.14 16.55
CA VAL A 289 7.64 -9.20 17.41
C VAL A 289 7.87 -10.33 18.40
N SER A 290 7.71 -10.07 19.71
CA SER A 290 7.77 -11.15 20.70
C SER A 290 6.43 -11.87 20.68
N SER A 291 6.40 -13.12 20.22
CA SER A 291 5.23 -13.97 20.35
C SER A 291 4.91 -14.14 21.84
N ALA A 292 3.70 -13.77 22.25
CA ALA A 292 3.18 -14.06 23.59
C ALA A 292 3.07 -15.58 23.84
#